data_AF-A0A932MZR5-F1
#
_entry.id   AF-A0A932MZR5-F1
#
_cell.length_a   1.000
_cell.length_b   1.000
_cell.length_c   1.000
_cell.angle_alpha   90.00
_cell.angle_beta   90.00
_cell.angle_gamma   90.00
#
_symmetry.space_group_name_H-M   'P 1'
#
loop_
_entity.id
_entity.type
_entity.pdbx_description
1 polymer ?
#
loop_
_entity_poly.entity_id
_entity_poly.type
_entity_poly.pdbx_seq_one_letter_code
_entity_poly.pdbx_strand_id
1 'polypeptide(L)'
;MWQERDEESAYESDEAASDAAGEDSPLTDAVVSVATELVEPPPERVRFTAPMAVRLESGGDTYLGAVLNLSTRGVACTVPAAASAGERVWVKFQLGLAEEAVHLLCEVIWRSDGQSGDPIYGLRFASLTPDEEARISAAVSERSLGRAGEWPLPVIPEPVQVRRGGSSVVSAAAGMVAGIVLALVLSVLPKVGVSQPPPAKAPAVGQAAPTLLTSAAAPSAPRLREPPAPAQAEAAPAATASPPAAPAARPAPAAQAAPALL
;
A
#
# COMPACT_ATOMS: atom_id res chain seq x y z
N MET A 1 -20.84 -14.76 -37.48
CA MET A 1 -22.32 -14.69 -37.46
C MET A 1 -22.77 -15.60 -36.32
N TRP A 2 -22.81 -15.04 -35.10
CA TRP A 2 -23.19 -15.74 -33.88
C TRP A 2 -24.36 -14.97 -33.28
N GLN A 3 -25.43 -15.72 -32.98
CA GLN A 3 -26.76 -15.25 -32.61
C GLN A 3 -26.77 -14.58 -31.24
N GLU A 4 -27.39 -13.40 -31.21
CA GLU A 4 -27.96 -12.78 -30.02
C GLU A 4 -29.01 -13.74 -29.43
N ARG A 5 -28.86 -14.09 -28.16
CA ARG A 5 -29.96 -14.54 -27.32
C ARG A 5 -30.15 -13.52 -26.21
N ASP A 6 -31.16 -12.68 -26.43
CA ASP A 6 -31.88 -12.00 -25.37
C ASP A 6 -32.53 -13.05 -24.47
N GLU A 7 -32.08 -13.15 -23.22
CA GLU A 7 -32.84 -13.79 -22.14
C GLU A 7 -33.16 -12.72 -21.09
N GLU A 8 -34.19 -11.97 -21.46
CA GLU A 8 -35.20 -11.37 -20.61
C GLU A 8 -35.56 -12.34 -19.45
N SER A 9 -35.24 -11.96 -18.22
CA SER A 9 -35.91 -12.52 -17.04
C SER A 9 -36.42 -11.38 -16.17
N ALA A 10 -37.72 -11.15 -16.34
CA ALA A 10 -38.56 -10.40 -15.43
C ALA A 10 -38.51 -11.05 -14.04
N TYR A 11 -38.18 -10.26 -13.03
CA TYR A 11 -38.49 -10.61 -11.65
C TYR A 11 -39.74 -9.82 -11.25
N GLU A 12 -40.85 -10.56 -11.22
CA GLU A 12 -42.14 -10.19 -10.62
C GLU A 12 -41.93 -9.75 -9.17
N SER A 13 -42.36 -8.53 -8.88
CA SER A 13 -42.57 -8.01 -7.54
C SER A 13 -43.90 -8.53 -7.00
N ASP A 14 -43.85 -9.44 -6.04
CA ASP A 14 -45.05 -9.85 -5.28
C ASP A 14 -45.15 -8.99 -4.01
N GLU A 15 -45.90 -7.88 -4.12
CA GLU A 15 -46.40 -7.12 -2.97
C GLU A 15 -47.59 -7.86 -2.35
N ALA A 16 -47.31 -8.75 -1.40
CA ALA A 16 -48.33 -9.29 -0.51
C ALA A 16 -48.53 -8.36 0.70
N ALA A 17 -49.49 -7.46 0.57
CA ALA A 17 -50.12 -6.77 1.69
C ALA A 17 -50.76 -7.79 2.65
N SER A 18 -50.37 -7.77 3.93
CA SER A 18 -51.11 -8.41 5.00
C SER A 18 -51.39 -7.39 6.09
N ASP A 19 -52.61 -6.88 6.01
CA ASP A 19 -53.30 -6.12 7.03
C ASP A 19 -54.01 -7.13 7.96
N ALA A 20 -53.71 -7.13 9.25
CA ALA A 20 -54.58 -7.72 10.27
C ALA A 20 -54.18 -7.24 11.67
N ALA A 21 -55.05 -6.39 12.21
CA ALA A 21 -55.14 -6.06 13.63
C ALA A 21 -55.37 -7.31 14.49
N GLY A 22 -54.73 -7.33 15.66
CA GLY A 22 -54.93 -8.38 16.68
C GLY A 22 -54.18 -8.05 17.95
N GLU A 23 -54.82 -7.27 18.82
CA GLU A 23 -54.44 -7.07 20.20
C GLU A 23 -54.47 -8.41 20.95
N ASP A 24 -53.35 -8.85 21.52
CA ASP A 24 -53.29 -9.44 22.86
C ASP A 24 -51.81 -9.60 23.25
N SER A 25 -51.42 -8.91 24.32
CA SER A 25 -50.07 -8.95 24.89
C SER A 25 -49.97 -10.06 25.95
N PRO A 26 -49.39 -11.23 25.66
CA PRO A 26 -48.76 -12.02 26.70
C PRO A 26 -47.42 -11.36 27.05
N LEU A 27 -47.12 -11.25 28.35
CA LEU A 27 -45.77 -11.00 28.83
C LEU A 27 -44.84 -12.07 28.26
N THR A 28 -44.22 -11.79 27.12
CA THR A 28 -43.14 -12.60 26.58
C THR A 28 -41.88 -12.21 27.34
N ASP A 29 -41.26 -13.21 27.95
CA ASP A 29 -39.87 -13.21 28.36
C ASP A 29 -39.08 -12.35 27.38
N ALA A 30 -38.47 -11.28 27.89
CA ALA A 30 -37.48 -10.53 27.15
C ALA A 30 -36.29 -11.48 26.93
N VAL A 31 -36.38 -12.32 25.90
CA VAL A 31 -35.26 -13.00 25.30
C VAL A 31 -34.38 -11.88 24.80
N VAL A 32 -33.44 -11.48 25.65
CA VAL A 32 -32.29 -10.69 25.26
C VAL A 32 -31.58 -11.55 24.23
N SER A 33 -31.99 -11.44 22.98
CA SER A 33 -31.20 -11.79 21.81
C SER A 33 -29.97 -10.91 21.91
N VAL A 34 -29.00 -11.37 22.69
CA VAL A 34 -27.62 -10.95 22.59
C VAL A 34 -27.28 -11.26 21.15
N ALA A 35 -27.45 -10.25 20.28
CA ALA A 35 -26.92 -10.26 18.93
C ALA A 35 -25.45 -10.58 19.15
N THR A 36 -25.13 -11.86 18.97
CA THR A 36 -23.77 -12.35 19.08
C THR A 36 -23.18 -11.77 17.82
N GLU A 37 -22.66 -10.55 17.95
CA GLU A 37 -21.94 -9.84 16.92
C GLU A 37 -20.99 -10.89 16.37
N LEU A 38 -21.28 -11.35 15.14
CA LEU A 38 -20.52 -12.42 14.52
C LEU A 38 -19.13 -11.83 14.35
N VAL A 39 -18.28 -12.05 15.34
CA VAL A 39 -16.90 -11.60 15.33
C VAL A 39 -16.25 -12.40 14.22
N GLU A 40 -16.21 -11.80 13.04
CA GLU A 40 -15.56 -12.37 11.88
C GLU A 40 -14.12 -12.71 12.32
N PRO A 41 -13.68 -13.97 12.12
CA PRO A 41 -12.33 -14.35 12.53
C PRO A 41 -11.32 -13.41 11.85
N PRO A 42 -10.25 -13.02 12.55
CA PRO A 42 -9.26 -12.12 11.98
C PRO A 42 -8.72 -12.71 10.67
N PRO A 43 -8.48 -11.88 9.65
CA PRO A 43 -8.04 -12.36 8.35
C PRO A 43 -6.72 -13.12 8.49
N GLU A 44 -6.58 -14.20 7.71
CA GLU A 44 -5.38 -15.01 7.69
C GLU A 44 -4.15 -14.15 7.33
N ARG A 45 -3.09 -14.30 8.15
CA ARG A 45 -1.83 -13.57 7.97
C ARG A 45 -0.71 -14.56 7.69
N VAL A 46 -0.03 -14.38 6.57
CA VAL A 46 1.15 -15.17 6.20
C VAL A 46 2.42 -14.36 6.43
N ARG A 47 3.50 -15.05 6.82
CA ARG A 47 4.83 -14.43 6.85
C ARG A 47 5.25 -14.07 5.43
N PHE A 48 5.61 -12.81 5.24
CA PHE A 48 5.90 -12.27 3.92
C PHE A 48 6.98 -11.21 4.08
N THR A 49 8.19 -11.51 3.62
CA THR A 49 9.31 -10.57 3.68
C THR A 49 9.66 -10.14 2.28
N ALA A 50 9.48 -8.87 1.97
CA ALA A 50 9.88 -8.29 0.68
C ALA A 50 10.30 -6.84 0.84
N PRO A 51 11.23 -6.34 0.01
CA PRO A 51 11.52 -4.91 -0.07
C PRO A 51 10.27 -4.12 -0.44
N MET A 52 10.12 -2.93 0.16
CA MET A 52 8.99 -2.05 -0.07
C MET A 52 9.44 -0.60 -0.15
N ALA A 53 8.79 0.18 -1.00
CA ALA A 53 8.88 1.64 -0.99
C ALA A 53 7.56 2.22 -0.44
N VAL A 54 7.65 3.19 0.46
CA VAL A 54 6.51 3.89 1.07
C VAL A 54 6.62 5.36 0.76
N ARG A 55 5.53 5.96 0.27
CA ARG A 55 5.41 7.40 0.06
C ARG A 55 4.26 7.93 0.90
N LEU A 56 4.56 8.85 1.81
CA LEU A 56 3.52 9.52 2.62
C LEU A 56 2.70 10.44 1.73
N GLU A 57 1.37 10.46 1.92
CA GLU A 57 0.50 11.38 1.17
C GLU A 57 0.79 12.85 1.54
N SER A 58 1.22 13.09 2.78
CA SER A 58 1.53 14.41 3.34
C SER A 58 2.82 15.05 2.81
N GLY A 59 3.84 14.24 2.49
CA GLY A 59 5.22 14.72 2.35
C GLY A 59 5.89 14.46 1.01
N GLY A 60 5.32 13.63 0.13
CA GLY A 60 5.92 13.30 -1.18
C GLY A 60 7.21 12.48 -1.16
N ASP A 61 7.96 12.51 -0.05
CA ASP A 61 9.18 11.73 0.17
C ASP A 61 8.90 10.22 0.12
N THR A 62 9.84 9.49 -0.47
CA THR A 62 9.79 8.04 -0.58
C THR A 62 10.83 7.40 0.33
N TYR A 63 10.37 6.51 1.19
CA TYR A 63 11.15 5.78 2.17
C TYR A 63 11.27 4.31 1.75
N LEU A 64 12.43 3.71 1.96
CA LEU A 64 12.64 2.29 1.73
C LEU A 64 12.42 1.53 3.04
N GLY A 65 11.71 0.42 2.96
CA GLY A 65 11.36 -0.44 4.09
C GLY A 65 11.21 -1.89 3.68
N ALA A 66 10.57 -2.67 4.54
CA ALA A 66 10.28 -4.07 4.27
C ALA A 66 8.90 -4.46 4.76
N VAL A 67 8.23 -5.31 3.98
CA VAL A 67 7.06 -6.06 4.43
C VAL A 67 7.51 -7.14 5.42
N LEU A 68 6.72 -7.40 6.45
CA LEU A 68 6.95 -8.42 7.47
C LEU A 68 5.91 -9.54 7.41
N ASN A 69 4.64 -9.18 7.19
CA ASN A 69 3.54 -10.11 6.95
C ASN A 69 2.50 -9.50 6.02
N LEU A 70 1.75 -10.36 5.35
CA LEU A 70 0.72 -10.01 4.38
C LEU A 70 -0.58 -10.76 4.71
N SER A 71 -1.70 -10.10 4.45
CA SER A 71 -3.05 -10.66 4.47
C SER A 71 -3.83 -10.12 3.28
N THR A 72 -5.03 -10.62 3.05
CA THR A 72 -5.94 -10.10 2.02
C THR A 72 -6.43 -8.68 2.29
N ARG A 73 -6.43 -8.24 3.56
CA ARG A 73 -6.96 -6.92 3.98
C ARG A 73 -5.89 -5.88 4.32
N GLY A 74 -4.63 -6.27 4.41
CA GLY A 74 -3.56 -5.36 4.80
C GLY A 74 -2.19 -6.01 4.93
N VAL A 75 -1.23 -5.18 5.32
CA VAL A 75 0.18 -5.51 5.38
C VAL A 75 0.80 -4.96 6.67
N ALA A 76 1.74 -5.69 7.28
CA ALA A 76 2.59 -5.14 8.33
C ALA A 76 4.00 -4.90 7.78
N CYS A 77 4.59 -3.76 8.12
CA CYS A 77 5.87 -3.34 7.56
C CYS A 77 6.73 -2.55 8.54
N THR A 78 8.02 -2.45 8.23
CA THR A 78 8.98 -1.54 8.90
C THR A 78 9.48 -0.50 7.92
N VAL A 79 9.49 0.77 8.31
CA VAL A 79 9.94 1.89 7.46
C VAL A 79 10.45 3.04 8.33
N PRO A 80 11.56 3.73 7.98
CA PRO A 80 12.10 4.86 8.73
C PRO A 80 11.35 6.16 8.42
N ALA A 81 10.01 6.11 8.42
CA ALA A 81 9.14 7.25 8.16
C ALA A 81 8.32 7.57 9.40
N ALA A 82 8.04 8.85 9.67
CA ALA A 82 7.24 9.26 10.83
C ALA A 82 5.74 9.32 10.47
N ALA A 83 5.12 8.16 10.23
CA ALA A 83 3.68 8.09 9.93
C ALA A 83 2.83 7.99 11.21
N SER A 84 1.65 8.63 11.19
CA SER A 84 0.66 8.58 12.29
C SER A 84 -0.50 7.63 11.98
N ALA A 85 -1.20 7.12 13.00
CA ALA A 85 -2.42 6.35 12.80
C ALA A 85 -3.51 7.19 12.09
N GLY A 86 -4.23 6.60 11.14
CA GLY A 86 -5.17 7.25 10.24
C GLY A 86 -4.52 7.92 9.02
N GLU A 87 -3.18 8.05 8.99
CA GLU A 87 -2.49 8.63 7.83
C GLU A 87 -2.53 7.66 6.64
N ARG A 88 -2.69 8.22 5.45
CA ARG A 88 -2.70 7.48 4.20
C ARG A 88 -1.32 7.47 3.55
N VAL A 89 -0.93 6.31 3.05
CA VAL A 89 0.39 6.06 2.49
C VAL A 89 0.28 5.24 1.22
N TRP A 90 1.07 5.58 0.21
CA TRP A 90 1.25 4.77 -0.98
C TRP A 90 2.36 3.76 -0.72
N VAL A 91 2.10 2.48 -0.93
CA VAL A 91 3.10 1.43 -0.81
C VAL A 91 3.33 0.73 -2.13
N LYS A 92 4.58 0.37 -2.40
CA LYS A 92 4.99 -0.39 -3.58
C LYS A 92 5.88 -1.56 -3.18
N PHE A 93 5.48 -2.79 -3.51
CA PHE A 93 6.27 -4.00 -3.29
C PHE A 93 5.89 -5.08 -4.31
N GLN A 94 6.69 -6.14 -4.42
CA GLN A 94 6.44 -7.27 -5.33
C GLN A 94 5.89 -8.47 -4.56
N LEU A 95 4.91 -9.18 -5.14
CA LEU A 95 4.33 -10.42 -4.59
C LEU A 95 5.17 -11.67 -4.95
N GLY A 96 5.81 -11.63 -6.12
CA GLY A 96 6.66 -12.64 -6.74
C GLY A 96 7.94 -12.03 -7.34
N LEU A 97 9.06 -12.78 -7.43
CA LEU A 97 10.32 -12.26 -8.01
C LEU A 97 10.19 -11.87 -9.49
N ALA A 98 9.32 -12.57 -10.23
CA ALA A 98 9.03 -12.32 -11.63
C ALA A 98 7.73 -11.54 -11.85
N GLU A 99 7.10 -11.07 -10.76
CA GLU A 99 5.84 -10.35 -10.84
C GLU A 99 6.03 -8.84 -10.89
N GLU A 100 5.07 -8.17 -11.51
CA GLU A 100 4.95 -6.72 -11.45
C GLU A 100 4.67 -6.27 -10.00
N ALA A 101 5.31 -5.17 -9.59
CA ALA A 101 5.07 -4.59 -8.28
C ALA A 101 3.61 -4.11 -8.18
N VAL A 102 2.98 -4.36 -7.03
CA VAL A 102 1.68 -3.80 -6.69
C VAL A 102 1.85 -2.40 -6.10
N HIS A 103 0.92 -1.49 -6.39
CA HIS A 103 0.96 -0.08 -6.00
C HIS A 103 -0.32 0.26 -5.23
N LEU A 104 -0.28 0.14 -3.90
CA LEU A 104 -1.48 0.15 -3.08
C LEU A 104 -1.58 1.44 -2.26
N LEU A 105 -2.78 2.01 -2.17
CA LEU A 105 -3.10 3.03 -1.18
C LEU A 105 -3.52 2.36 0.12
N CYS A 106 -2.83 2.70 1.20
CA CYS A 106 -3.05 2.12 2.51
C CYS A 106 -3.33 3.19 3.57
N GLU A 107 -3.97 2.80 4.66
CA GLU A 107 -4.17 3.59 5.86
C GLU A 107 -3.42 2.95 7.03
N VAL A 108 -2.68 3.76 7.78
CA VAL A 108 -1.99 3.30 8.99
C VAL A 108 -3.01 3.04 10.09
N ILE A 109 -3.22 1.79 10.48
CA ILE A 109 -4.18 1.42 11.55
C ILE A 109 -3.53 1.36 12.92
N TRP A 110 -2.24 1.02 12.99
CA TRP A 110 -1.48 1.04 14.25
C TRP A 110 0.02 1.22 13.98
N ARG A 111 0.73 1.68 15.01
CA ARG A 111 2.18 1.82 15.05
C ARG A 111 2.71 1.21 16.35
N SER A 112 3.83 0.49 16.26
CA SER A 112 4.62 0.02 17.39
C SER A 112 6.06 0.44 17.17
N ASP A 113 6.73 0.93 18.22
CA ASP A 113 8.17 1.15 18.12
C ASP A 113 8.90 -0.19 18.04
N GLY A 114 9.80 -0.35 17.07
CA GLY A 114 10.56 -1.57 16.87
C GLY A 114 11.80 -1.61 17.77
N GLN A 115 12.23 -2.82 18.16
CA GLN A 115 13.45 -2.99 18.97
C GLN A 115 14.72 -2.53 18.23
N SER A 116 14.71 -2.61 16.89
CA SER A 116 15.82 -2.27 16.01
C SER A 116 15.88 -0.78 15.63
N GLY A 117 15.02 0.06 16.23
CA GLY A 117 14.97 1.50 15.99
C GLY A 117 13.97 1.93 14.93
N ASP A 118 13.70 1.10 13.92
CA ASP A 118 12.67 1.41 12.93
C ASP A 118 11.27 1.02 13.46
N PRO A 119 10.27 1.92 13.36
CA PRO A 119 8.91 1.62 13.77
C PRO A 119 8.23 0.58 12.85
N ILE A 120 7.40 -0.25 13.46
CA ILE A 120 6.55 -1.23 12.78
C ILE A 120 5.16 -0.63 12.64
N TYR A 121 4.61 -0.74 11.44
CA TYR A 121 3.28 -0.25 11.08
C TYR A 121 2.38 -1.41 10.68
N GLY A 122 1.12 -1.35 11.13
CA GLY A 122 0.03 -2.07 10.51
C GLY A 122 -0.67 -1.17 9.51
N LEU A 123 -0.76 -1.62 8.27
CA LEU A 123 -1.42 -0.90 7.18
C LEU A 123 -2.66 -1.69 6.73
N ARG A 124 -3.79 -1.01 6.56
CA ARG A 124 -5.01 -1.53 5.94
C ARG A 124 -5.08 -1.04 4.50
N PHE A 125 -5.49 -1.89 3.57
CA PHE A 125 -5.71 -1.44 2.19
C PHE A 125 -6.93 -0.51 2.15
N ALA A 126 -6.72 0.73 1.70
CA ALA A 126 -7.78 1.72 1.60
C ALA A 126 -8.58 1.57 0.30
N SER A 127 -7.91 1.12 -0.76
CA SER A 127 -8.52 0.78 -2.05
C SER A 127 -7.76 -0.37 -2.69
N LEU A 128 -8.49 -1.33 -3.24
CA LEU A 128 -7.98 -2.41 -4.08
C LEU A 128 -8.82 -2.47 -5.36
N THR A 129 -8.15 -2.62 -6.49
CA THR A 129 -8.83 -3.10 -7.70
C THR A 129 -9.11 -4.60 -7.59
N PRO A 130 -10.12 -5.14 -8.31
CA PRO A 130 -10.39 -6.59 -8.30
C PRO A 130 -9.18 -7.43 -8.71
N ASP A 131 -8.37 -6.94 -9.65
CA ASP A 131 -7.16 -7.62 -10.11
C ASP A 131 -6.08 -7.65 -9.01
N GLU A 132 -5.87 -6.54 -8.30
CA GLU A 132 -4.93 -6.49 -7.17
C GLU A 132 -5.39 -7.39 -6.02
N GLU A 133 -6.68 -7.40 -5.70
CA GLU A 133 -7.25 -8.28 -4.68
C GLU A 133 -7.06 -9.76 -5.04
N ALA A 134 -7.35 -10.14 -6.28
CA ALA A 134 -7.15 -11.50 -6.76
C ALA A 134 -5.68 -11.93 -6.66
N ARG A 135 -4.75 -11.05 -7.06
CA ARG A 135 -3.30 -11.31 -6.97
C ARG A 135 -2.83 -11.46 -5.53
N ILE A 136 -3.25 -10.57 -4.62
CA ILE A 136 -2.90 -10.65 -3.20
C ILE A 136 -3.48 -11.91 -2.57
N SER A 137 -4.75 -12.23 -2.86
CA SER A 137 -5.43 -13.43 -2.36
C SER A 137 -4.74 -14.71 -2.81
N ALA A 138 -4.37 -14.79 -4.10
CA ALA A 138 -3.59 -15.91 -4.63
C ALA A 138 -2.24 -16.06 -3.91
N ALA A 139 -1.49 -14.96 -3.75
CA ALA A 139 -0.18 -14.98 -3.09
C ALA A 139 -0.27 -15.38 -1.60
N VAL A 140 -1.32 -14.93 -0.89
CA VAL A 140 -1.57 -15.31 0.51
C VAL A 140 -1.91 -16.79 0.60
N SER A 141 -2.83 -17.28 -0.25
CA SER A 141 -3.25 -18.68 -0.30
C SER A 141 -2.11 -19.63 -0.63
N GLU A 142 -1.27 -19.31 -1.62
CA GLU A 142 -0.12 -20.14 -1.96
C GLU A 142 0.89 -20.25 -0.82
N ARG A 143 1.08 -19.16 -0.06
CA ARG A 143 1.99 -19.14 1.10
C ARG A 143 1.41 -19.88 2.31
N SER A 144 0.11 -19.75 2.60
CA SER A 144 -0.50 -20.49 3.70
C SER A 144 -0.48 -21.99 3.47
N LEU A 145 -0.60 -22.42 2.21
CA LEU A 145 -0.46 -23.80 1.79
C LEU A 145 1.00 -24.29 1.72
N GLY A 146 1.99 -23.43 2.00
CA GLY A 146 3.41 -23.76 1.92
C GLY A 146 3.91 -24.09 0.50
N ARG A 147 3.16 -23.68 -0.54
CA ARG A 147 3.51 -23.90 -1.94
C ARG A 147 4.46 -22.83 -2.48
N ALA A 148 4.36 -21.62 -1.94
CA ALA A 148 5.32 -20.58 -2.25
C ALA A 148 6.68 -20.95 -1.64
N GLY A 149 7.73 -20.92 -2.46
CA GLY A 149 9.10 -21.05 -1.97
C GLY A 149 9.41 -19.97 -0.92
N GLU A 150 10.37 -20.24 -0.05
CA GLU A 150 10.90 -19.18 0.83
C GLU A 150 11.31 -18.00 -0.04
N TRP A 151 10.80 -16.81 0.29
CA TRP A 151 11.27 -15.61 -0.37
C TRP A 151 12.77 -15.54 -0.17
N PRO A 152 13.58 -15.35 -1.23
CA PRO A 152 15.01 -15.24 -1.03
C PRO A 152 15.22 -14.13 -0.01
N LEU A 153 15.96 -14.46 1.06
CA LEU A 153 16.32 -13.47 2.05
C LEU A 153 16.88 -12.29 1.26
N PRO A 154 16.34 -11.07 1.45
CA PRO A 154 16.84 -9.92 0.74
C PRO A 154 18.35 -9.93 0.93
N VAL A 155 19.09 -10.00 -0.17
CA VAL A 155 20.53 -9.80 -0.12
C VAL A 155 20.65 -8.34 0.26
N ILE A 156 20.75 -8.09 1.57
CA ILE A 156 21.05 -6.77 2.10
C ILE A 156 22.39 -6.47 1.44
N PRO A 157 22.45 -5.53 0.48
CA PRO A 157 23.73 -5.16 -0.07
C PRO A 157 24.57 -4.79 1.15
N GLU A 158 25.73 -5.45 1.33
CA GLU A 158 26.66 -5.09 2.38
C GLU A 158 26.70 -3.58 2.38
N PRO A 159 26.42 -2.91 3.52
CA PRO A 159 26.30 -1.48 3.55
C PRO A 159 27.58 -0.96 2.94
N VAL A 160 27.49 -0.50 1.68
CA VAL A 160 28.58 0.22 1.05
C VAL A 160 28.83 1.28 2.08
N GLN A 161 30.01 1.23 2.70
CA GLN A 161 30.42 2.24 3.65
C GLN A 161 30.55 3.52 2.84
N VAL A 162 29.40 4.14 2.51
CA VAL A 162 29.29 5.55 2.30
C VAL A 162 29.82 6.04 3.62
N ARG A 163 31.11 6.41 3.63
CA ARG A 163 31.74 7.10 4.72
C ARG A 163 30.82 8.27 5.03
N ARG A 164 29.88 8.09 5.96
CA ARG A 164 29.26 9.17 6.69
C ARG A 164 30.46 9.83 7.34
N GLY A 165 30.92 10.91 6.70
CA GLY A 165 31.91 11.80 7.26
C GLY A 165 31.52 12.05 8.70
N GLY A 166 32.50 11.87 9.59
CA GLY A 166 32.28 11.75 11.01
C GLY A 166 31.36 12.83 11.57
N SER A 167 30.58 12.40 12.56
CA SER A 167 30.00 13.24 13.61
C SER A 167 29.25 14.50 13.12
N SER A 168 27.93 14.39 13.03
CA SER A 168 27.01 15.54 13.03
C SER A 168 27.21 16.48 14.24
N VAL A 169 27.91 16.03 15.29
CA VAL A 169 28.23 16.85 16.47
C VAL A 169 29.38 17.84 16.24
N VAL A 170 30.26 17.61 15.25
CA VAL A 170 31.34 18.57 14.89
C VAL A 170 30.88 19.56 13.81
N SER A 171 29.86 19.20 13.01
CA SER A 171 29.34 20.08 11.95
C SER A 171 28.59 21.32 12.48
N ALA A 172 27.99 21.24 13.66
CA ALA A 172 27.34 22.40 14.29
C ALA A 172 28.36 23.50 14.68
N ALA A 173 29.54 23.13 15.19
CA ALA A 173 30.57 24.09 15.57
C ALA A 173 31.29 24.70 14.35
N ALA A 174 31.57 23.90 13.32
CA ALA A 174 32.21 24.38 12.10
C ALA A 174 31.30 25.34 11.29
N GLY A 175 29.98 25.09 11.25
CA GLY A 175 29.01 25.99 10.63
C GLY A 175 28.89 27.34 11.33
N MET A 176 28.98 27.36 12.67
CA MET A 176 28.95 28.62 13.44
C MET A 176 30.20 29.49 13.23
N VAL A 177 31.39 28.88 13.09
CA VAL A 177 32.63 29.65 12.85
C VAL A 177 32.65 30.24 11.43
N ALA A 178 32.20 29.49 10.42
CA ALA A 178 32.08 30.02 9.06
C ALA A 178 31.07 31.18 8.96
N GLY A 179 29.95 31.12 9.70
CA GLY A 179 28.98 32.21 9.78
C GLY A 179 29.54 33.48 10.42
N ILE A 180 30.31 33.35 11.50
CA ILE A 180 30.92 34.50 12.20
C ILE A 180 32.01 35.16 11.34
N VAL A 181 32.85 34.37 10.65
CA VAL A 181 33.88 34.91 9.76
C VAL A 181 33.26 35.64 8.57
N LEU A 182 32.20 35.09 7.96
CA LEU A 182 31.50 35.76 6.86
C LEU A 182 30.82 37.06 7.32
N ALA A 183 30.20 37.07 8.50
CA ALA A 183 29.60 38.27 9.08
C ALA A 183 30.66 39.36 9.38
N LEU A 184 31.85 38.97 9.85
CA LEU A 184 32.97 39.89 10.06
C LEU A 184 33.50 40.44 8.74
N VAL A 185 33.67 39.62 7.70
CA VAL A 185 34.10 40.09 6.38
C VAL A 185 33.09 41.07 5.77
N LEU A 186 31.78 40.81 5.92
CA LEU A 186 30.74 41.74 5.48
C LEU A 186 30.69 43.03 6.32
N SER A 187 31.14 43.01 7.58
CA SER A 187 31.16 44.19 8.45
C SER A 187 32.25 45.22 8.09
N VAL A 188 33.28 44.81 7.34
CA VAL A 188 34.36 45.72 6.88
C VAL A 188 34.05 46.32 5.50
N LEU A 189 33.00 45.85 4.82
CA LEU A 189 32.56 46.51 3.59
C LEU A 189 32.01 47.91 3.94
N PRO A 190 32.59 48.99 3.38
CA PRO A 190 32.06 50.32 3.59
C PRO A 190 30.60 50.32 3.14
N LYS A 191 29.74 50.83 4.02
CA LYS A 191 28.29 50.92 3.86
C LYS A 191 27.99 51.83 2.66
N VAL A 192 28.05 51.29 1.44
CA VAL A 192 27.67 52.01 0.24
C VAL A 192 26.17 52.22 0.34
N GLY A 193 25.78 53.47 0.57
CA GLY A 193 24.41 53.86 0.87
C GLY A 193 23.44 53.41 -0.21
N VAL A 194 22.66 52.37 0.10
CA VAL A 194 21.45 52.06 -0.64
C VAL A 194 20.42 53.09 -0.19
N SER A 195 20.26 54.16 -0.98
CA SER A 195 19.13 55.09 -0.87
C SER A 195 17.84 54.28 -0.99
N GLN A 196 17.20 54.04 0.15
CA GLN A 196 15.89 53.44 0.23
C GLN A 196 14.88 54.45 -0.34
N PRO A 197 14.20 54.16 -1.47
CA PRO A 197 13.13 55.03 -1.94
C PRO A 197 11.96 55.00 -0.95
N PRO A 198 11.27 56.13 -0.76
CA PRO A 198 10.22 56.28 0.25
C PRO A 198 9.05 55.33 -0.03
N PRO A 199 8.40 54.78 1.01
CA PRO A 199 7.25 53.90 0.85
C PRO A 199 6.07 54.69 0.27
N ALA A 200 5.59 54.24 -0.90
CA ALA A 200 4.36 54.74 -1.49
C ALA A 200 3.17 54.37 -0.59
N LYS A 201 2.46 55.40 -0.13
CA LYS A 201 1.18 55.32 0.59
C LYS A 201 0.18 54.54 -0.25
N ALA A 202 -0.20 53.34 0.18
CA ALA A 202 -1.32 52.61 -0.41
C ALA A 202 -2.65 53.23 0.08
N PRO A 203 -3.57 53.59 -0.82
CA PRO A 203 -4.90 54.05 -0.44
C PRO A 203 -5.79 52.88 -0.02
N ALA A 204 -6.50 53.08 1.08
CA ALA A 204 -7.64 52.26 1.49
C ALA A 204 -8.79 52.43 0.49
N VAL A 205 -9.16 51.35 -0.18
CA VAL A 205 -10.38 51.17 -0.97
C VAL A 205 -10.73 49.69 -0.78
N GLY A 206 -11.87 49.26 -0.29
CA GLY A 206 -13.21 49.80 -0.42
C GLY A 206 -14.05 48.58 -0.79
N GLN A 207 -15.05 48.27 0.02
CA GLN A 207 -16.04 47.22 -0.23
C GLN A 207 -16.63 47.33 -1.64
N ALA A 208 -16.70 46.21 -2.35
CA ALA A 208 -17.71 45.95 -3.37
C ALA A 208 -17.80 44.44 -3.65
N ALA A 209 -18.91 43.83 -3.25
CA ALA A 209 -19.58 42.80 -4.06
C ALA A 209 -19.95 43.44 -5.42
N PRO A 210 -20.27 42.72 -6.53
CA PRO A 210 -20.91 41.41 -6.60
C PRO A 210 -20.40 40.52 -7.77
N THR A 211 -21.09 39.41 -8.06
CA THR A 211 -21.64 39.05 -9.39
C THR A 211 -21.63 37.53 -9.62
N LEU A 212 -22.84 36.98 -9.58
CA LEU A 212 -23.23 35.72 -10.20
C LEU A 212 -22.95 35.75 -11.71
N LEU A 213 -22.20 34.80 -12.25
CA LEU A 213 -22.27 34.44 -13.66
C LEU A 213 -22.07 32.94 -13.85
N THR A 214 -23.21 32.28 -14.09
CA THR A 214 -23.45 31.12 -14.95
C THR A 214 -22.32 30.78 -15.91
N SER A 215 -21.82 29.54 -15.83
CA SER A 215 -21.19 28.85 -16.95
C SER A 215 -21.74 27.43 -17.03
N ALA A 216 -22.76 27.25 -17.87
CA ALA A 216 -23.23 25.95 -18.30
C ALA A 216 -22.32 25.47 -19.44
N ALA A 217 -21.31 24.68 -19.11
CA ALA A 217 -20.53 23.93 -20.11
C ALA A 217 -21.20 22.57 -20.30
N ALA A 218 -21.78 22.37 -21.48
CA ALA A 218 -22.30 21.08 -21.91
C ALA A 218 -21.16 20.03 -21.98
N PRO A 219 -21.31 18.85 -21.35
CA PRO A 219 -20.40 17.75 -21.62
C PRO A 219 -20.71 17.18 -23.01
N SER A 220 -19.72 17.27 -23.89
CA SER A 220 -19.70 16.61 -25.19
C SER A 220 -19.96 15.11 -25.04
N ALA A 221 -20.82 14.57 -25.90
CA ALA A 221 -21.10 13.15 -25.97
C ALA A 221 -19.81 12.34 -26.21
N PRO A 222 -19.63 11.19 -25.52
CA PRO A 222 -18.51 10.30 -25.77
C PRO A 222 -18.61 9.72 -27.17
N ARG A 223 -17.57 9.95 -28.00
CA ARG A 223 -17.40 9.24 -29.26
C ARG A 223 -17.21 7.75 -28.96
N LEU A 224 -18.17 6.93 -29.38
CA LEU A 224 -18.00 5.49 -29.52
C LEU A 224 -16.74 5.24 -30.36
N ARG A 225 -15.68 4.71 -29.74
CA ARG A 225 -14.54 4.16 -30.47
C ARG A 225 -14.94 2.78 -30.97
N GLU A 226 -14.96 2.65 -32.28
CA GLU A 226 -15.09 1.40 -33.01
C GLU A 226 -13.96 0.44 -32.57
N PRO A 227 -14.27 -0.81 -32.19
CA PRO A 227 -13.25 -1.78 -31.81
C PRO A 227 -12.42 -2.21 -33.03
N PRO A 228 -11.08 -2.33 -32.91
CA PRO A 228 -10.26 -2.87 -33.97
C PRO A 228 -10.61 -4.34 -34.22
N ALA A 229 -10.68 -4.71 -35.51
CA ALA A 229 -10.96 -6.06 -35.97
C ALA A 229 -10.06 -7.12 -35.30
N PRO A 230 -10.59 -8.32 -35.00
CA PRO A 230 -9.79 -9.38 -34.39
C PRO A 230 -8.72 -9.87 -35.36
N ALA A 231 -7.46 -9.73 -34.96
CA ALA A 231 -6.33 -10.37 -35.62
C ALA A 231 -6.50 -11.90 -35.54
N GLN A 232 -6.43 -12.57 -36.68
CA GLN A 232 -6.42 -14.02 -36.78
C GLN A 232 -5.23 -14.58 -36.00
N ALA A 233 -5.51 -15.35 -34.95
CA ALA A 233 -4.51 -16.11 -34.22
C ALA A 233 -4.11 -17.33 -35.07
N GLU A 234 -2.91 -17.27 -35.63
CA GLU A 234 -2.24 -18.39 -36.29
C GLU A 234 -1.91 -19.46 -35.24
N ALA A 235 -2.45 -20.66 -35.42
CA ALA A 235 -2.29 -21.78 -34.49
C ALA A 235 -0.83 -22.27 -34.49
N ALA A 236 -0.12 -22.04 -33.38
CA ALA A 236 1.19 -22.63 -33.14
C ALA A 236 1.06 -24.15 -32.87
N PRO A 237 1.96 -24.99 -33.40
CA PRO A 237 1.93 -26.43 -33.19
C PRO A 237 2.19 -26.80 -31.73
N ALA A 238 1.38 -27.75 -31.21
CA ALA A 238 1.48 -28.30 -29.88
C ALA A 238 2.86 -28.93 -29.63
N ALA A 239 3.61 -28.38 -28.68
CA ALA A 239 4.85 -28.99 -28.21
C ALA A 239 4.52 -30.16 -27.27
N THR A 240 4.95 -31.36 -27.67
CA THR A 240 4.84 -32.59 -26.88
C THR A 240 5.68 -32.47 -25.61
N ALA A 241 5.04 -32.22 -24.47
CA ALA A 241 5.71 -32.24 -23.18
C ALA A 241 6.18 -33.65 -22.83
N SER A 242 7.49 -33.82 -22.62
CA SER A 242 8.07 -35.07 -22.12
C SER A 242 7.76 -35.22 -20.63
N PRO A 243 7.42 -36.43 -20.14
CA PRO A 243 7.11 -36.66 -18.74
C PRO A 243 8.32 -36.40 -17.82
N PRO A 244 8.09 -35.88 -16.60
CA PRO A 244 9.17 -35.61 -15.65
C PRO A 244 9.84 -36.92 -15.21
N ALA A 245 11.17 -36.93 -15.24
CA ALA A 245 11.99 -38.03 -14.76
C ALA A 245 11.75 -38.27 -13.26
N ALA A 246 11.54 -39.55 -12.89
CA ALA A 246 11.29 -39.96 -11.52
C ALA A 246 12.49 -39.61 -10.60
N PRO A 247 12.23 -39.14 -9.36
CA PRO A 247 13.29 -38.80 -8.41
C PRO A 247 14.08 -40.05 -7.99
N ALA A 248 15.41 -39.96 -8.13
CA ALA A 248 16.33 -40.99 -7.69
C ALA A 248 16.21 -41.19 -6.17
N ALA A 249 15.99 -42.44 -5.75
CA ALA A 249 15.88 -42.82 -4.36
C ALA A 249 17.16 -42.43 -3.59
N ARG A 250 16.99 -41.69 -2.48
CA ARG A 250 18.07 -41.38 -1.54
C ARG A 250 18.59 -42.68 -0.90
N PRO A 251 19.91 -42.92 -0.88
CA PRO A 251 20.48 -44.06 -0.16
C PRO A 251 20.25 -43.89 1.35
N ALA A 252 19.93 -45.00 2.01
CA ALA A 252 19.69 -45.07 3.44
C ALA A 252 20.95 -44.70 4.23
N PRO A 253 20.83 -43.99 5.37
CA PRO A 253 21.96 -43.67 6.22
C PRO A 253 22.55 -44.95 6.82
N ALA A 254 23.86 -45.13 6.64
CA ALA A 254 24.62 -46.20 7.26
C ALA A 254 24.59 -46.05 8.79
N ALA A 255 24.18 -47.12 9.48
CA ALA A 255 24.17 -47.18 10.93
C ALA A 255 25.61 -47.04 11.47
N GLN A 256 25.89 -45.93 12.17
CA GLN A 256 27.11 -45.80 12.95
C GLN A 256 27.00 -46.67 14.20
N ALA A 257 27.85 -47.68 14.29
CA ALA A 257 28.04 -48.48 15.49
C ALA A 257 28.66 -47.64 16.61
N ALA A 258 28.03 -47.65 17.77
CA ALA A 258 28.53 -47.00 18.97
C ALA A 258 29.82 -47.69 19.47
N PRO A 259 30.81 -46.92 19.99
CA PRO A 259 32.01 -47.51 20.59
C PRO A 259 31.67 -48.15 21.95
N ALA A 260 32.12 -49.39 22.12
CA ALA A 260 32.09 -50.09 23.41
C ALA A 260 33.10 -49.43 24.37
N LEU A 261 32.61 -48.96 25.51
CA LEU A 261 33.44 -48.56 26.65
C LEU A 261 33.90 -49.83 27.39
N LEU A 262 35.21 -49.98 27.51
CA LEU A 262 35.89 -50.86 28.48
C LEU A 262 36.41 -50.00 29.63
#